data_AF-A0A4Z2HCR5-F1
#
_entry.id   AF-A0A4Z2HCR5-F1
#
_cell.length_a   1.000
_cell.length_b   1.000
_cell.length_c   1.000
_cell.angle_alpha   90.00
_cell.angle_beta   90.00
_cell.angle_gamma   90.00
#
_symmetry.space_group_name_H-M   'P 1'
#
loop_
_entity.id
_entity.type
_entity.pdbx_description
1 polymer ?
#
loop_
_entity_poly.entity_id
_entity_poly.type
_entity_poly.pdbx_seq_one_letter_code
_entity_poly.pdbx_strand_id
1 'polypeptide(L)'
;MGASQLLVLGFVLVRVSVSAARFLRTSSPNYLGVEVEPGAAAAPERGPSRKSTRQAAMFRAQQMQPVDDSLSWRFPEDPVDAVKETPVNFELRQPETDNRVAVRCGESRIQVEVSQDLLGLGKLIDPEDITLGGCSPTEIDDWAHVLVFEYELHNCGSKRVMTEDDLMYAFTLIYDPKVSDGSQITRSQSAVIGVECHYTR
;
A
#
# COMPACT_ATOMS: atom_id res chain seq x y z
N MET A 1 45.87 38.99 -43.34
CA MET A 1 44.65 39.07 -42.50
C MET A 1 43.48 39.27 -43.46
N GLY A 2 42.51 38.40 -43.69
CA GLY A 2 42.22 37.01 -43.36
C GLY A 2 41.18 36.56 -44.41
N ALA A 3 41.27 35.33 -44.90
CA ALA A 3 40.42 34.79 -45.96
C ALA A 3 39.04 34.41 -45.40
N SER A 4 37.96 34.91 -46.01
CA SER A 4 36.58 34.60 -45.63
C SER A 4 36.12 33.33 -46.36
N GLN A 5 35.89 32.24 -45.63
CA GLN A 5 35.27 31.02 -46.15
C GLN A 5 33.79 30.99 -45.78
N LEU A 6 32.93 30.90 -46.79
CA LEU A 6 31.50 30.62 -46.63
C LEU A 6 31.32 29.10 -46.52
N LEU A 7 31.01 28.60 -45.32
CA LEU A 7 30.62 27.21 -45.09
C LEU A 7 29.14 27.03 -45.47
N VAL A 8 28.89 26.32 -46.57
CA VAL A 8 27.56 25.84 -46.96
C VAL A 8 27.26 24.58 -46.15
N LEU A 9 26.43 24.69 -45.11
CA LEU A 9 25.95 23.55 -44.31
C LEU A 9 24.76 22.90 -45.02
N GLY A 10 24.99 21.74 -45.65
CA GLY A 10 23.93 20.89 -46.19
C GLY A 10 23.24 20.11 -45.06
N PHE A 11 21.93 20.30 -44.89
CA PHE A 11 21.10 19.50 -44.00
C PHE A 11 20.71 18.18 -44.70
N VAL A 12 21.24 17.06 -44.21
CA VAL A 12 20.76 15.72 -44.56
C VAL A 12 19.56 15.39 -43.67
N LEU A 13 18.36 15.34 -44.25
CA LEU A 13 17.15 14.88 -43.55
C LEU A 13 17.11 13.35 -43.52
N VAL A 14 17.39 12.77 -42.36
CA VAL A 14 17.19 11.34 -42.09
C VAL A 14 15.71 11.11 -41.79
N ARG A 15 15.00 10.32 -42.62
CA ARG A 15 13.65 9.85 -42.30
C ARG A 15 13.72 8.56 -41.51
N VAL A 16 13.28 8.58 -40.26
CA VAL A 16 13.07 7.38 -39.45
C VAL A 16 11.65 6.88 -39.68
N SER A 17 11.55 5.65 -40.20
CA SER A 17 10.30 4.90 -40.34
C SER A 17 9.93 4.27 -39.01
N VAL A 18 8.82 4.70 -38.39
CA VAL A 18 8.28 4.09 -37.17
C VAL A 18 7.40 2.90 -37.56
N SER A 19 7.91 1.69 -37.34
CA SER A 19 7.13 0.45 -37.52
C SER A 19 6.10 0.29 -36.40
N ALA A 20 4.88 -0.10 -36.78
CA ALA A 20 3.72 -0.25 -35.91
C ALA A 20 3.97 -1.19 -34.71
N ALA A 21 3.58 -0.74 -33.52
CA ALA A 21 3.52 -1.55 -32.32
C ALA A 21 2.43 -2.62 -32.44
N ARG A 22 2.81 -3.89 -32.24
CA ARG A 22 1.85 -4.99 -32.07
C ARG A 22 1.19 -4.83 -30.71
N PHE A 23 -0.12 -4.60 -30.71
CA PHE A 23 -0.96 -4.65 -29.52
C PHE A 23 -0.86 -6.03 -28.86
N LEU A 24 -0.26 -6.10 -27.67
CA LEU A 24 -0.48 -7.22 -26.78
C LEU A 24 -1.88 -7.05 -26.18
N ARG A 25 -2.78 -7.87 -26.71
CA ARG A 25 -4.17 -8.06 -26.29
C ARG A 25 -4.18 -8.53 -24.84
N THR A 26 -4.53 -7.63 -23.92
CA THR A 26 -4.82 -7.97 -22.52
C THR A 26 -6.14 -8.74 -22.47
N SER A 27 -6.10 -9.95 -21.91
CA SER A 27 -7.27 -10.77 -21.64
C SER A 27 -7.87 -10.33 -20.31
N SER A 28 -9.11 -9.83 -20.34
CA SER A 28 -9.91 -9.56 -19.14
C SER A 28 -10.71 -10.82 -18.77
N PRO A 29 -10.66 -11.32 -17.52
CA PRO A 29 -11.51 -12.43 -17.11
C PRO A 29 -12.89 -11.91 -16.71
N ASN A 30 -13.90 -12.20 -17.52
CA ASN A 30 -15.30 -12.07 -17.13
C ASN A 30 -15.68 -13.27 -16.26
N TYR A 31 -15.90 -13.05 -14.97
CA TYR A 31 -16.74 -13.92 -14.16
C TYR A 31 -18.19 -13.46 -14.37
N LEU A 32 -18.98 -14.21 -15.14
CA LEU A 32 -20.38 -14.53 -14.80
C LEU A 32 -20.99 -15.50 -15.83
N GLY A 33 -21.34 -16.68 -15.34
CA GLY A 33 -22.57 -17.43 -15.63
C GLY A 33 -22.82 -17.92 -17.05
N VAL A 34 -22.57 -19.22 -17.29
CA VAL A 34 -23.43 -20.04 -18.16
C VAL A 34 -23.62 -21.43 -17.53
N GLU A 35 -24.89 -21.76 -17.38
CA GLU A 35 -25.52 -23.01 -16.96
C GLU A 35 -25.06 -24.22 -17.81
N VAL A 36 -24.82 -25.37 -17.18
CA VAL A 36 -24.47 -26.62 -17.88
C VAL A 36 -25.33 -27.78 -17.37
N GLU A 37 -26.07 -28.40 -18.29
CA GLU A 37 -26.56 -29.79 -18.26
C GLU A 37 -27.10 -30.13 -19.68
N PRO A 38 -27.17 -31.40 -20.12
CA PRO A 38 -26.24 -32.53 -20.02
C PRO A 38 -25.75 -32.98 -21.40
N GLY A 39 -24.68 -33.77 -21.49
CA GLY A 39 -24.34 -34.46 -22.74
C GLY A 39 -23.24 -35.53 -22.65
N ALA A 40 -23.69 -36.78 -22.53
CA ALA A 40 -23.00 -38.04 -22.82
C ALA A 40 -21.84 -38.48 -21.90
N ALA A 41 -22.20 -39.34 -20.94
CA ALA A 41 -21.29 -40.09 -20.08
C ALA A 41 -20.49 -41.15 -20.87
N ALA A 42 -19.16 -41.08 -20.82
CA ALA A 42 -18.28 -42.23 -21.03
C ALA A 42 -18.07 -42.92 -19.67
N ALA A 43 -18.49 -44.18 -19.57
CA ALA A 43 -18.40 -44.97 -18.33
C ALA A 43 -16.97 -45.46 -18.05
N PRO A 44 -16.40 -45.21 -16.87
CA PRO A 44 -15.24 -45.95 -16.39
C PRO A 44 -15.69 -47.11 -15.50
N GLU A 45 -15.35 -48.33 -15.91
CA GLU A 45 -15.47 -49.55 -15.10
C GLU A 45 -14.66 -49.41 -13.81
N ARG A 46 -15.36 -49.39 -12.67
CA ARG A 46 -14.76 -49.26 -11.33
C ARG A 46 -14.74 -50.63 -10.67
N GLY A 47 -13.65 -51.37 -10.84
CA GLY A 47 -13.41 -52.61 -10.10
C GLY A 47 -13.06 -52.33 -8.62
N PRO A 48 -13.59 -53.08 -7.64
CA PRO A 48 -13.27 -52.86 -6.23
C PRO A 48 -11.92 -53.47 -5.86
N SER A 49 -10.85 -52.66 -5.83
CA SER A 49 -9.55 -53.07 -5.28
C SER A 49 -9.59 -53.06 -3.74
N ARG A 50 -10.17 -54.12 -3.17
CA ARG A 50 -10.31 -54.36 -1.70
C ARG A 50 -8.98 -54.48 -0.94
N LYS A 51 -7.83 -54.43 -1.61
CA LYS A 51 -6.52 -54.65 -0.96
C LYS A 51 -5.93 -53.37 -0.36
N SER A 52 -6.17 -52.20 -0.97
CA SER A 52 -5.60 -50.92 -0.50
C SER A 52 -6.26 -50.38 0.77
N THR A 53 -7.57 -50.60 0.94
CA THR A 53 -8.32 -50.13 2.13
C THR A 53 -7.85 -50.80 3.42
N ARG A 54 -7.36 -52.05 3.36
CA ARG A 54 -6.82 -52.74 4.54
C ARG A 54 -5.49 -52.17 5.01
N GLN A 55 -4.63 -51.76 4.08
CA GLN A 55 -3.32 -51.19 4.42
C GLN A 55 -3.46 -49.78 4.99
N ALA A 56 -4.32 -48.93 4.42
CA ALA A 56 -4.62 -47.61 4.97
C ALA A 56 -5.30 -47.67 6.36
N ALA A 57 -6.11 -48.70 6.64
CA ALA A 57 -6.72 -48.92 7.94
C ALA A 57 -5.70 -49.37 9.02
N MET A 58 -4.69 -50.16 8.65
CA MET A 58 -3.66 -50.63 9.59
C MET A 58 -2.71 -49.51 10.04
N PHE A 59 -2.33 -48.59 9.14
CA PHE A 59 -1.42 -47.49 9.50
C PHE A 59 -2.09 -46.41 10.37
N ARG A 60 -3.41 -46.22 10.25
CA ARG A 60 -4.15 -45.22 11.04
C ARG A 60 -4.39 -45.64 12.48
N ALA A 61 -4.41 -46.95 12.75
CA ALA A 61 -4.64 -47.50 14.09
C ALA A 61 -3.40 -47.46 15.00
N GLN A 62 -2.18 -47.39 14.42
CA GLN A 62 -0.94 -47.41 15.21
C GLN A 62 -0.40 -46.02 15.58
N GLN A 63 -0.94 -44.94 14.98
CA GLN A 63 -0.43 -43.58 15.17
C GLN A 63 -1.38 -42.66 15.98
N MET A 64 -2.42 -43.21 16.60
CA MET A 64 -3.13 -42.48 17.66
C MET A 64 -2.42 -42.84 18.96
N GLN A 65 -1.50 -41.98 19.39
CA GLN A 65 -1.10 -41.98 20.79
C GLN A 65 -2.36 -41.87 21.65
N PRO A 66 -2.44 -42.52 22.83
CA PRO A 66 -3.50 -42.22 23.77
C PRO A 66 -3.47 -40.71 23.98
N VAL A 67 -4.59 -40.05 23.66
CA VAL A 67 -4.80 -38.65 24.00
C VAL A 67 -4.84 -38.63 25.52
N ASP A 68 -3.67 -38.45 26.14
CA ASP A 68 -3.54 -38.24 27.57
C ASP A 68 -4.35 -36.99 27.91
N ASP A 69 -5.33 -37.23 28.77
CA ASP A 69 -6.29 -36.32 29.37
C ASP A 69 -6.87 -35.26 28.44
N SER A 70 -8.10 -35.54 28.00
CA SER A 70 -9.03 -34.55 27.45
C SER A 70 -8.91 -33.25 28.23
N LEU A 71 -8.41 -32.19 27.59
CA LEU A 71 -8.29 -30.86 28.19
C LEU A 71 -9.62 -30.53 28.89
N SER A 72 -9.61 -30.47 30.22
CA SER A 72 -10.80 -30.26 31.07
C SER A 72 -11.35 -28.84 30.99
N TRP A 73 -10.89 -28.06 30.01
CA TRP A 73 -11.29 -26.68 29.85
C TRP A 73 -12.79 -26.61 29.51
N ARG A 74 -13.54 -26.04 30.45
CA ARG A 74 -14.93 -25.63 30.24
C ARG A 74 -14.95 -24.11 30.24
N PHE A 75 -15.81 -23.56 29.41
CA PHE A 75 -16.08 -22.13 29.42
C PHE A 75 -16.53 -21.74 30.83
N PRO A 76 -15.91 -20.73 31.48
CA PRO A 76 -16.35 -20.26 32.78
C PRO A 76 -17.83 -19.86 32.73
N GLU A 77 -18.60 -20.33 33.70
CA GLU A 77 -20.01 -19.94 33.83
C GLU A 77 -20.10 -18.46 34.16
N ASP A 78 -21.03 -17.75 33.51
CA ASP A 78 -21.24 -16.33 33.76
C ASP A 78 -21.55 -16.11 35.25
N PRO A 79 -20.92 -15.12 35.91
CA PRO A 79 -21.21 -14.83 37.30
C PRO A 79 -22.70 -14.54 37.48
N VAL A 80 -23.33 -15.30 38.39
CA VAL A 80 -24.77 -15.23 38.67
C VAL A 80 -25.17 -13.95 39.41
N ASP A 81 -24.19 -13.28 40.01
CA ASP A 81 -24.37 -11.98 40.63
C ASP A 81 -24.53 -10.94 39.52
N ALA A 82 -25.73 -10.37 39.44
CA ALA A 82 -26.02 -9.26 38.52
C ALA A 82 -24.92 -8.21 38.68
N VAL A 83 -24.08 -8.07 37.65
CA VAL A 83 -23.11 -6.99 37.54
C VAL A 83 -23.91 -5.71 37.73
N LYS A 84 -23.73 -5.08 38.89
CA LYS A 84 -24.29 -3.76 39.14
C LYS A 84 -23.54 -2.85 38.21
N GLU A 85 -24.09 -2.62 37.02
CA GLU A 85 -23.54 -1.68 36.06
C GLU A 85 -23.57 -0.30 36.71
N THR A 86 -22.50 0.01 37.45
CA THR A 86 -22.16 1.40 37.70
C THR A 86 -21.99 2.01 36.33
N PRO A 87 -22.61 3.16 36.01
CA PRO A 87 -22.33 3.86 34.78
C PRO A 87 -20.87 4.28 34.83
N VAL A 88 -19.99 3.41 34.35
CA VAL A 88 -18.62 3.76 34.05
C VAL A 88 -18.77 4.71 32.88
N ASN A 89 -18.42 5.98 33.10
CA ASN A 89 -18.33 6.90 31.98
C ASN A 89 -17.17 6.43 31.10
N PHE A 90 -17.48 5.57 30.15
CA PHE A 90 -16.57 5.15 29.09
C PHE A 90 -16.50 6.29 28.08
N GLU A 91 -15.77 7.33 28.45
CA GLU A 91 -15.37 8.35 27.50
C GLU A 91 -14.31 7.74 26.59
N LEU A 92 -14.65 7.53 25.31
CA LEU A 92 -13.65 7.16 24.32
C LEU A 92 -12.65 8.32 24.24
N ARG A 93 -11.42 8.10 24.74
CA ARG A 93 -10.35 9.05 24.50
C ARG A 93 -10.15 9.15 23.00
N GLN A 94 -10.45 10.31 22.44
CA GLN A 94 -10.00 10.64 21.09
C GLN A 94 -8.48 10.55 21.08
N PRO A 95 -7.89 9.86 20.09
CA PRO A 95 -6.44 9.89 19.93
C PRO A 95 -6.03 11.34 19.79
N GLU A 96 -5.13 11.79 20.66
CA GLU A 96 -4.53 13.12 20.50
C GLU A 96 -3.84 13.14 19.14
N THR A 97 -4.23 14.10 18.30
CA THR A 97 -3.56 14.35 17.04
C THR A 97 -2.20 14.94 17.38
N ASP A 98 -1.24 14.06 17.66
CA ASP A 98 0.15 14.47 17.68
C ASP A 98 0.48 14.97 16.27
N ASN A 99 0.94 16.20 16.16
CA ASN A 99 1.20 16.87 14.89
C ASN A 99 2.47 16.29 14.28
N ARG A 100 2.36 15.07 13.73
CA ARG A 100 3.47 14.34 13.08
C ARG A 100 3.86 14.94 11.74
N VAL A 101 3.01 15.79 11.18
CA VAL A 101 3.26 16.54 9.95
C VAL A 101 3.02 18.01 10.24
N ALA A 102 4.04 18.83 10.06
CA ALA A 102 3.96 20.28 10.13
C ALA A 102 4.23 20.87 8.75
N VAL A 103 3.42 21.86 8.37
CA VAL A 103 3.45 22.46 7.03
C VAL A 103 3.68 23.96 7.17
N ARG A 104 4.66 24.48 6.43
CA ARG A 104 4.94 25.91 6.31
C ARG A 104 4.82 26.31 4.84
N CYS A 105 3.84 27.16 4.57
CA CYS A 105 3.57 27.69 3.25
C CYS A 105 4.30 29.03 3.07
N GLY A 106 5.35 29.04 2.27
CA GLY A 106 6.04 30.27 1.85
C GLY A 106 5.36 30.90 0.62
N GLU A 107 5.97 31.94 0.05
CA GLU A 107 5.41 32.62 -1.13
C GLU A 107 5.51 31.79 -2.42
N SER A 108 6.65 31.12 -2.63
CA SER A 108 6.93 30.32 -3.83
C SER A 108 7.34 28.88 -3.52
N ARG A 109 7.56 28.56 -2.24
CA ARG A 109 8.04 27.27 -1.74
C ARG A 109 7.20 26.77 -0.57
N ILE A 110 7.15 25.47 -0.43
CA ILE A 110 6.56 24.75 0.70
C ILE A 110 7.65 24.04 1.47
N GLN A 111 7.57 24.08 2.80
CA GLN A 111 8.37 23.28 3.70
C GLN A 111 7.45 22.35 4.49
N VAL A 112 7.66 21.05 4.40
CA VAL A 112 6.92 20.03 5.14
C VAL A 112 7.89 19.30 6.04
N GLU A 113 7.66 19.37 7.35
CA GLU A 113 8.41 18.65 8.37
C GLU A 113 7.58 17.43 8.79
N VAL A 114 8.15 16.23 8.66
CA VAL A 114 7.48 14.97 8.94
C VAL A 114 8.26 14.21 10.01
N SER A 115 7.62 13.88 11.12
CA SER A 115 8.21 13.00 12.13
C SER A 115 8.41 11.60 11.53
N GLN A 116 9.60 11.03 11.73
CA GLN A 116 9.89 9.66 11.31
C GLN A 116 9.01 8.62 12.03
N ASP A 117 8.45 8.93 13.21
CA ASP A 117 7.40 8.09 13.83
C ASP A 117 6.00 8.50 13.32
N LEU A 118 5.83 8.51 11.99
CA LEU A 118 4.60 8.97 11.31
C LEU A 118 3.34 8.20 11.76
N LEU A 119 3.50 6.94 12.15
CA LEU A 119 2.40 6.08 12.58
C LEU A 119 2.17 6.09 14.10
N GLY A 120 3.05 6.71 14.89
CA GLY A 120 2.95 6.72 16.35
C GLY A 120 3.18 5.35 16.99
N LEU A 121 3.95 4.49 16.33
CA LEU A 121 4.25 3.12 16.76
C LEU A 121 5.63 3.02 17.42
N GLY A 122 6.36 4.13 17.53
CA GLY A 122 7.76 4.16 17.97
C GLY A 122 8.73 3.50 16.97
N LYS A 123 8.27 3.26 15.73
CA LYS A 123 9.09 2.74 14.65
C LYS A 123 9.34 3.85 13.65
N LEU A 124 10.62 4.19 13.49
CA LEU A 124 11.06 5.15 12.50
C LEU A 124 10.85 4.57 11.10
N ILE A 125 10.25 5.37 10.22
CA ILE A 125 10.09 5.04 8.81
C ILE A 125 11.39 5.30 8.05
N ASP A 126 11.62 4.54 6.99
CA ASP A 126 12.74 4.76 6.09
C ASP A 126 12.46 5.98 5.18
N PRO A 127 13.42 6.92 5.00
CA PRO A 127 13.25 8.10 4.15
C PRO A 127 12.96 7.78 2.68
N GLU A 128 13.36 6.59 2.20
CA GLU A 128 13.09 6.13 0.82
C GLU A 128 11.64 5.73 0.59
N ASP A 129 10.94 5.35 1.66
CA ASP A 129 9.58 4.82 1.60
C ASP A 129 8.52 5.94 1.72
N ILE A 130 8.96 7.20 1.84
CA ILE A 130 8.10 8.38 1.93
C ILE A 130 8.43 9.41 0.86
N THR A 131 7.39 9.95 0.22
CA THR A 131 7.54 10.94 -0.84
C THR A 131 6.49 12.04 -0.75
N LEU A 132 6.86 13.26 -1.11
CA LEU A 132 5.94 14.39 -1.28
C LEU A 132 5.69 14.58 -2.77
N GLY A 133 4.52 14.14 -3.24
CA GLY A 133 4.09 14.20 -4.63
C GLY A 133 5.09 13.58 -5.61
N GLY A 134 5.80 12.54 -5.16
CA GLY A 134 6.80 11.81 -5.93
C GLY A 134 8.26 12.28 -5.74
N CYS A 135 8.50 13.30 -4.92
CA CYS A 135 9.85 13.76 -4.56
C CYS A 135 10.29 13.19 -3.20
N SER A 136 11.60 12.92 -3.06
CA SER A 136 12.22 12.45 -1.81
C SER A 136 12.36 13.58 -0.78
N PRO A 137 12.70 13.28 0.49
CA PRO A 137 13.10 14.32 1.44
C PRO A 137 14.31 15.11 0.94
N THR A 138 14.35 16.41 1.24
CA THR A 138 15.48 17.30 0.92
C THR A 138 16.56 17.19 1.99
N GLU A 139 16.14 17.06 3.25
CA GLU A 139 17.01 16.96 4.42
C GLU A 139 16.44 15.97 5.44
N ILE A 140 17.33 15.36 6.22
CA ILE A 140 17.02 14.39 7.27
C ILE A 140 17.71 14.88 8.54
N ASP A 141 16.92 15.15 9.58
CA ASP A 141 17.43 15.46 10.91
C ASP A 141 17.39 14.19 11.78
N ASP A 142 18.55 13.55 11.92
CA ASP A 142 18.71 12.33 12.71
C ASP A 142 18.58 12.57 14.22
N TRP A 143 18.80 13.79 14.72
CA TRP A 143 18.66 14.09 16.15
C TRP A 143 17.20 14.29 16.54
N ALA A 144 16.46 15.05 15.72
CA ALA A 144 15.03 15.28 15.92
C ALA A 144 14.17 14.11 15.41
N HIS A 145 14.73 13.21 14.61
CA HIS A 145 14.01 12.17 13.87
C HIS A 145 12.92 12.77 12.97
N VAL A 146 13.27 13.80 12.20
CA VAL A 146 12.37 14.54 11.31
C VAL A 146 12.92 14.52 9.89
N LEU A 147 12.01 14.33 8.93
CA LEU A 147 12.28 14.45 7.50
C LEU A 147 11.76 15.79 7.01
N VAL A 148 12.59 16.54 6.30
CA VAL A 148 12.26 17.86 5.78
C VAL A 148 12.13 17.79 4.27
N PHE A 149 10.99 18.22 3.76
CA PHE A 149 10.72 18.39 2.33
C PHE A 149 10.64 19.89 2.04
N GLU A 150 11.56 20.39 1.23
CA GLU A 150 11.53 21.79 0.77
C GLU A 150 11.50 21.81 -0.76
N TYR A 151 10.39 22.32 -1.32
CA TYR A 151 10.15 22.33 -2.76
C TYR A 151 9.37 23.57 -3.20
N GLU A 152 9.42 23.87 -4.50
CA GLU A 152 8.61 24.93 -5.09
C GLU A 152 7.13 24.52 -5.18
N LEU A 153 6.22 25.48 -4.99
CA LEU A 153 4.77 25.24 -4.91
C LEU A 153 4.18 24.57 -6.15
N HIS A 154 4.83 24.72 -7.30
CA HIS A 154 4.38 24.20 -8.60
C HIS A 154 5.19 22.97 -9.06
N ASN A 155 6.08 22.46 -8.21
CA ASN A 155 6.89 21.28 -8.48
C ASN A 155 6.34 20.05 -7.72
N CYS A 156 7.01 18.90 -7.86
CA CYS A 156 6.74 17.67 -7.10
C CYS A 156 5.27 17.24 -7.12
N GLY A 157 4.67 17.23 -8.31
CA GLY A 157 3.31 16.73 -8.51
C GLY A 157 2.20 17.56 -7.85
N SER A 158 2.50 18.80 -7.45
CA SER A 158 1.50 19.74 -6.90
C SER A 158 0.35 20.02 -7.87
N LYS A 159 -0.84 20.16 -7.31
CA LYS A 159 -2.05 20.57 -8.03
C LYS A 159 -2.41 21.98 -7.61
N ARG A 160 -2.45 22.89 -8.57
CA ARG A 160 -2.90 24.26 -8.38
C ARG A 160 -4.37 24.39 -8.73
N VAL A 161 -5.19 24.76 -7.76
CA VAL A 161 -6.63 24.98 -7.91
C VAL A 161 -6.90 26.45 -7.63
N MET A 162 -7.61 27.11 -8.53
CA MET A 162 -7.98 28.51 -8.37
C MET A 162 -9.48 28.57 -8.10
N THR A 163 -9.83 29.04 -6.91
CA THR A 163 -11.19 29.27 -6.45
C THR A 163 -11.56 30.75 -6.72
N GLU A 164 -12.78 31.16 -6.42
CA GLU A 164 -13.22 32.56 -6.56
C GLU A 164 -12.37 33.50 -5.69
N ASP A 165 -12.11 33.08 -4.43
CA ASP A 165 -11.44 33.91 -3.42
C ASP A 165 -9.94 33.55 -3.23
N ASP A 166 -9.59 32.27 -3.36
CA ASP A 166 -8.28 31.75 -2.98
C ASP A 166 -7.59 30.93 -4.09
N LEU A 167 -6.26 31.00 -4.11
CA LEU A 167 -5.38 30.08 -4.83
C LEU A 167 -4.92 28.97 -3.89
N MET A 168 -5.29 27.73 -4.17
CA MET A 168 -4.92 26.55 -3.38
C MET A 168 -3.85 25.73 -4.11
N TYR A 169 -2.76 25.40 -3.41
CA TYR A 169 -1.80 24.39 -3.84
C TYR A 169 -1.97 23.14 -2.99
N ALA A 170 -2.19 22.00 -3.64
CA ALA A 170 -2.37 20.71 -2.98
C ALA A 170 -1.24 19.74 -3.37
N PHE A 171 -0.66 19.10 -2.37
CA PHE A 171 0.35 18.06 -2.44
C PHE A 171 -0.17 16.78 -1.81
N THR A 172 0.48 15.66 -2.12
CA THR A 172 0.15 14.36 -1.53
C THR A 172 1.42 13.75 -0.96
N LEU A 173 1.47 13.62 0.36
CA LEU A 173 2.52 12.92 1.08
C LEU A 173 2.14 11.44 1.15
N ILE A 174 3.00 10.56 0.62
CA ILE A 174 2.73 9.12 0.50
C ILE A 174 3.83 8.38 1.24
N TYR A 175 3.45 7.56 2.22
CA TYR A 175 4.30 6.57 2.85
C TYR A 175 3.87 5.18 2.38
N ASP A 176 4.74 4.50 1.65
CA ASP A 176 4.53 3.15 1.11
C ASP A 176 5.77 2.28 1.32
N PRO A 177 5.85 1.57 2.47
CA PRO A 177 7.02 0.78 2.80
C PRO A 177 7.16 -0.48 1.96
N LYS A 178 8.40 -0.78 1.56
CA LYS A 178 8.71 -1.99 0.79
C LYS A 178 8.38 -3.24 1.61
N VAL A 179 7.54 -4.12 1.05
CA VAL A 179 7.28 -5.42 1.65
C VAL A 179 8.50 -6.33 1.48
N SER A 180 8.97 -6.93 2.57
CA SER A 180 10.09 -7.86 2.53
C SER A 180 9.76 -9.07 1.66
N ASP A 181 10.56 -9.29 0.62
CA ASP A 181 10.44 -10.38 -0.35
C ASP A 181 10.59 -11.73 0.39
N GLY A 182 9.47 -12.43 0.60
CA GLY A 182 9.46 -13.75 1.26
C GLY A 182 8.32 -14.00 2.24
N SER A 183 7.60 -12.97 2.70
CA SER A 183 6.41 -13.16 3.53
C SER A 183 5.12 -13.00 2.72
N GLN A 184 4.27 -14.03 2.70
CA GLN A 184 2.91 -13.95 2.11
C GLN A 184 1.99 -12.98 2.88
N ILE A 185 2.41 -12.52 4.07
CA ILE A 185 1.63 -11.66 4.95
C ILE A 185 2.26 -10.27 4.98
N THR A 186 1.55 -9.27 4.45
CA THR A 186 1.92 -7.86 4.56
C THR A 186 1.50 -7.32 5.92
N ARG A 187 2.48 -6.95 6.76
CA ARG A 187 2.26 -6.33 8.08
C ARG A 187 2.58 -4.83 8.09
N SER A 188 2.83 -4.23 6.94
CA SER A 188 3.06 -2.79 6.83
C SER A 188 1.74 -2.04 6.61
N GLN A 189 1.67 -0.83 7.17
CA GLN A 189 0.57 0.11 6.95
C GLN A 189 1.11 1.23 6.06
N SER A 190 0.48 1.45 4.90
CA SER A 190 0.74 2.63 4.09
C SER A 190 -0.15 3.79 4.53
N ALA A 191 0.30 5.02 4.28
CA ALA A 191 -0.42 6.23 4.63
C ALA A 191 -0.38 7.23 3.48
N VAL A 192 -1.50 7.92 3.24
CA VAL A 192 -1.62 8.99 2.26
C VAL A 192 -2.19 10.21 2.96
N ILE A 193 -1.44 11.31 2.96
CA ILE A 193 -1.76 12.54 3.68
C ILE A 193 -1.82 13.68 2.66
N GLY A 194 -2.95 14.39 2.64
CA GLY A 194 -3.12 15.60 1.85
C GLY A 194 -2.45 16.79 2.53
N VAL A 195 -1.69 17.57 1.77
CA VAL A 195 -1.04 18.80 2.26
C VAL A 195 -1.53 19.95 1.40
N GLU A 196 -2.05 21.01 2.01
CA GLU A 196 -2.63 22.13 1.29
C GLU A 196 -2.08 23.47 1.78
N CYS A 197 -1.82 24.37 0.84
CA CYS A 197 -1.49 25.77 1.10
C CYS A 197 -2.52 26.66 0.41
N HIS A 198 -3.17 27.53 1.18
CA HIS A 198 -4.21 28.44 0.72
C HIS A 198 -3.68 29.87 0.69
N TYR A 199 -3.88 30.58 -0.42
CA TYR A 199 -3.42 31.95 -0.63
C TYR A 199 -4.58 32.82 -1.08
N THR A 200 -4.95 33.79 -0.25
CA THR A 200 -6.00 34.78 -0.58
C THR A 200 -5.55 35.68 -1.73
N ARG A 201 -6.48 35.98 -2.64
CA ARG A 201 -6.21 36.76 -3.84
C ARG A 201 -6.28 38.27 -3.67
#